data_AF-A0AAE3W7V0-F1
#
_entry.id   AF-A0AAE3W7V0-F1
#
_cell.length_a   1.000
_cell.length_b   1.000
_cell.length_c   1.000
_cell.angle_alpha   90.00
_cell.angle_beta   90.00
_cell.angle_gamma   90.00
#
_symmetry.space_group_name_H-M   'P 1'
#
loop_
_entity.id
_entity.type
_entity.pdbx_description
1 polymer ?
#
loop_
_entity_poly.entity_id
_entity_poly.type
_entity_poly.pdbx_seq_one_letter_code
_entity_poly.pdbx_strand_id
1 'polypeptide(L)'
;MISTDDYLYFVGRALDGMSAIVAGLGDELAGTTPPLPGANSPFALLTHCVGVADYWSGALVAGRAVHRDRDAEFTAAGPVAPLLAEVRALRDRLAADVTGLDGDAPLHGTPPAGYAGPPRTLTRGGALLHVLEELAQHHGQMEILRDALVSGVRP
;
A
#
# COMPACT_ATOMS: atom_id res chain seq x y z
N MET A 1 -20.15 -0.80 -12.74
CA MET A 1 -19.41 -1.52 -11.68
C MET A 1 -18.03 -1.83 -12.26
N ILE A 2 -16.95 -1.49 -11.56
CA ILE A 2 -15.58 -1.84 -11.98
C ILE A 2 -15.40 -3.34 -11.76
N SER A 3 -14.75 -4.06 -12.69
CA SER A 3 -14.50 -5.48 -12.50
C SER A 3 -13.43 -5.72 -11.43
N THR A 4 -13.52 -6.85 -10.72
CA THR A 4 -12.47 -7.27 -9.77
C THR A 4 -11.11 -7.41 -10.46
N ASP A 5 -11.10 -7.88 -11.71
CA ASP A 5 -9.88 -8.04 -12.50
C ASP A 5 -9.22 -6.70 -12.79
N ASP A 6 -9.99 -5.68 -13.19
CA ASP A 6 -9.47 -4.32 -13.39
C ASP A 6 -8.88 -3.78 -12.09
N TYR A 7 -9.59 -3.91 -10.98
CA TYR A 7 -9.12 -3.47 -9.67
C TYR A 7 -7.78 -4.12 -9.30
N LEU A 8 -7.70 -5.45 -9.38
CA LEU A 8 -6.49 -6.21 -9.07
C LEU A 8 -5.34 -5.84 -10.02
N TYR A 9 -5.62 -5.57 -11.29
CA TYR A 9 -4.63 -5.11 -12.25
C TYR A 9 -4.06 -3.73 -11.90
N PHE A 10 -4.91 -2.76 -11.52
CA PHE A 10 -4.45 -1.42 -11.15
C PHE A 10 -3.68 -1.40 -9.83
N VAL A 11 -4.17 -2.11 -8.80
CA VAL A 11 -3.45 -2.28 -7.54
C VAL A 11 -2.11 -3.01 -7.75
N GLY A 12 -2.13 -4.11 -8.52
CA GLY A 12 -0.95 -4.87 -8.86
C GLY A 12 0.12 -4.02 -9.55
N ARG A 13 -0.26 -3.15 -10.50
CA ARG A 13 0.68 -2.23 -11.16
C ARG A 13 1.38 -1.31 -10.16
N ALA A 14 0.65 -0.72 -9.22
CA ALA A 14 1.25 0.17 -8.22
C ALA A 14 2.21 -0.59 -7.30
N LEU A 15 1.80 -1.76 -6.80
CA LEU A 15 2.63 -2.62 -5.94
C LEU A 15 3.89 -3.12 -6.67
N ASP A 16 3.77 -3.51 -7.94
CA ASP A 16 4.89 -3.99 -8.75
C ASP A 16 5.87 -2.86 -9.08
N GLY A 17 5.35 -1.66 -9.38
CA GLY A 17 6.19 -0.47 -9.58
C GLY A 17 6.98 -0.09 -8.33
N MET A 18 6.32 -0.02 -7.17
CA MET A 18 7.00 0.23 -5.89
C MET A 18 8.01 -0.87 -5.52
N SER A 19 7.66 -2.13 -5.79
CA SER A 19 8.57 -3.27 -5.60
C SER A 19 9.83 -3.16 -6.47
N ALA A 20 9.67 -2.78 -7.74
CA ALA A 20 10.80 -2.57 -8.65
C ALA A 20 11.70 -1.42 -8.18
N ILE A 21 11.12 -0.35 -7.61
CA ILE A 21 11.87 0.78 -7.05
C ILE A 21 12.75 0.31 -5.89
N VAL A 22 12.20 -0.34 -4.86
CA VAL A 22 13.02 -0.79 -3.71
C VAL A 22 14.05 -1.84 -4.11
N ALA A 23 13.71 -2.73 -5.05
CA ALA A 23 14.65 -3.72 -5.58
C ALA A 23 15.82 -3.06 -6.32
N GLY A 24 15.55 -2.03 -7.13
CA GLY A 24 16.58 -1.30 -7.88
C GLY A 24 17.48 -0.43 -7.01
N LEU A 25 16.95 0.11 -5.89
CA LEU A 25 17.73 0.87 -4.91
C LEU A 25 18.60 -0.04 -4.01
N GLY A 26 18.17 -1.28 -3.78
CA GLY A 26 18.84 -2.21 -2.88
C GLY A 26 18.68 -1.82 -1.40
N ASP A 27 19.23 -2.65 -0.51
CA ASP A 27 18.98 -2.55 0.95
C ASP A 27 19.39 -1.20 1.55
N GLU A 28 20.52 -0.63 1.11
CA GLU A 28 21.06 0.61 1.66
C GLU A 28 20.22 1.83 1.25
N LEU A 29 20.04 2.05 -0.07
CA LEU A 29 19.33 3.24 -0.54
C LEU A 29 17.82 3.14 -0.30
N ALA A 30 17.22 1.95 -0.35
CA ALA A 30 15.79 1.79 -0.05
C ALA A 30 15.45 2.17 1.39
N GLY A 31 16.36 1.95 2.34
CA GLY A 31 16.22 2.37 3.73
C GLY A 31 16.57 3.84 3.99
N THR A 32 17.11 4.54 3.00
CA THR A 32 17.59 5.92 3.16
C THR A 32 16.46 6.92 2.92
N THR A 33 16.29 7.87 3.84
CA THR A 33 15.41 9.03 3.66
C THR A 33 16.14 10.11 2.86
N PRO A 34 15.62 10.55 1.70
CA PRO A 34 16.25 11.64 0.95
C PRO A 34 16.20 12.95 1.75
N PRO A 35 17.09 13.91 1.47
CA PRO A 35 17.16 15.20 2.18
C PRO A 35 16.04 16.17 1.75
N LEU A 36 14.80 15.67 1.72
CA LEU A 36 13.58 16.41 1.45
C LEU A 36 12.78 16.51 2.76
N PRO A 37 12.38 17.72 3.21
CA PRO A 37 11.62 17.88 4.43
C PRO A 37 10.34 17.00 4.43
N GLY A 38 10.18 16.18 5.46
CA GLY A 38 9.01 15.31 5.63
C GLY A 38 8.98 14.05 4.75
N ALA A 39 10.08 13.73 4.05
CA ALA A 39 10.16 12.50 3.28
C ALA A 39 10.25 11.24 4.16
N ASN A 40 9.71 10.15 3.63
CA ASN A 40 9.96 8.79 4.13
C ASN A 40 11.08 8.14 3.32
N SER A 41 11.63 7.04 3.81
CA SER A 41 12.41 6.13 2.96
C SER A 41 11.48 5.32 2.04
N PRO A 42 11.94 4.91 0.84
CA PRO A 42 11.18 4.01 -0.02
C PRO A 42 10.74 2.70 0.68
N PHE A 43 11.58 2.14 1.55
CA PHE A 43 11.28 0.93 2.32
C PHE A 43 10.10 1.16 3.28
N ALA A 44 10.15 2.24 4.08
CA ALA A 44 9.08 2.59 5.00
C ALA A 44 7.77 2.86 4.24
N LEU A 45 7.84 3.55 3.10
CA LEU A 45 6.65 3.88 2.33
C LEU A 45 6.00 2.65 1.68
N LEU A 46 6.79 1.68 1.19
CA LEU A 46 6.23 0.41 0.71
C LEU A 46 5.68 -0.44 1.86
N THR A 47 6.33 -0.44 3.03
CA THR A 47 5.79 -1.11 4.23
C THR A 47 4.43 -0.54 4.62
N HIS A 48 4.28 0.79 4.60
CA HIS A 48 3.01 1.46 4.79
C HIS A 48 1.95 1.02 3.76
N CYS A 49 2.32 0.97 2.48
CA CYS A 49 1.43 0.53 1.40
C CYS A 49 0.92 -0.91 1.61
N VAL A 50 1.78 -1.80 2.11
CA VAL A 50 1.36 -3.16 2.49
C VAL A 50 0.35 -3.11 3.64
N GLY A 51 0.67 -2.38 4.71
CA GLY A 51 -0.17 -2.30 5.90
C GLY A 51 -1.54 -1.69 5.64
N VAL A 52 -1.63 -0.62 4.84
CA VAL A 52 -2.89 0.01 4.47
C VAL A 52 -3.73 -0.93 3.58
N ALA A 53 -3.13 -1.58 2.59
CA ALA A 53 -3.85 -2.50 1.70
C ALA A 53 -4.39 -3.74 2.45
N ASP A 54 -3.59 -4.35 3.34
CA ASP A 54 -4.01 -5.53 4.10
C ASP A 54 -5.09 -5.19 5.13
N TYR A 55 -4.99 -4.05 5.81
CA TYR A 55 -6.00 -3.62 6.77
C TYR A 55 -7.34 -3.31 6.11
N TRP A 56 -7.34 -2.49 5.05
CA TRP A 56 -8.58 -2.10 4.40
C TRP A 56 -9.23 -3.27 3.65
N SER A 57 -8.46 -4.03 2.88
CA SER A 57 -9.01 -5.14 2.08
C SER A 57 -9.27 -6.38 2.94
N GLY A 58 -8.35 -6.70 3.85
CA GLY A 58 -8.48 -7.86 4.72
C GLY A 58 -9.50 -7.65 5.84
N ALA A 59 -9.32 -6.63 6.68
CA ALA A 59 -10.17 -6.47 7.87
C ALA A 59 -11.51 -5.81 7.54
N LEU A 60 -11.51 -4.72 6.78
CA LEU A 60 -12.74 -3.95 6.55
C LEU A 60 -13.60 -4.52 5.41
N VAL A 61 -12.97 -5.07 4.36
CA VAL A 61 -13.69 -5.65 3.21
C VAL A 61 -13.96 -7.15 3.38
N ALA A 62 -12.95 -7.96 3.73
CA ALA A 62 -13.09 -9.42 3.85
C ALA A 62 -13.36 -9.93 5.28
N GLY A 63 -13.32 -9.07 6.30
CA GLY A 63 -13.59 -9.45 7.69
C GLY A 63 -12.50 -10.33 8.33
N ARG A 64 -11.29 -10.40 7.74
CA ARG A 64 -10.15 -11.12 8.31
C ARG A 64 -9.59 -10.42 9.54
N ALA A 65 -9.03 -11.18 10.46
CA ALA A 65 -8.18 -10.60 11.51
C ALA A 65 -6.88 -10.08 10.89
N VAL A 66 -6.59 -8.79 11.08
CA VAL A 66 -5.35 -8.14 10.63
C VAL A 66 -4.79 -7.36 11.81
N HIS A 67 -3.52 -7.60 12.14
CA HIS A 67 -2.79 -6.81 13.11
C HIS A 67 -1.98 -5.74 12.38
N ARG A 68 -2.19 -4.47 12.76
CA ARG A 68 -1.52 -3.34 12.12
C ARG A 68 -0.97 -2.39 13.18
N ASP A 69 0.32 -2.12 13.11
CA ASP A 69 0.98 -1.03 13.82
C ASP A 69 1.36 0.04 12.80
N ARG A 70 0.51 1.08 12.70
CA ARG A 70 0.67 2.13 11.70
C ARG A 70 1.91 2.99 11.95
N ASP A 71 2.27 3.23 13.20
CA ASP A 71 3.40 4.12 13.51
C ASP A 71 4.73 3.43 13.21
N ALA A 72 4.80 2.10 13.42
CA ALA A 72 5.94 1.29 13.04
C ALA A 72 6.21 1.27 11.52
N GLU A 73 5.17 1.38 10.68
CA GLU A 73 5.31 1.40 9.20
C GLU A 73 6.26 2.49 8.72
N PHE A 74 6.19 3.69 9.32
CA PHE A 74 6.96 4.87 8.89
C PHE A 74 8.40 4.89 9.42
N THR A 75 8.75 3.96 10.31
CA THR A 75 10.12 3.78 10.82
C THR A 75 10.74 2.46 10.37
N ALA A 76 10.03 1.69 9.55
CA ALA A 76 10.46 0.40 9.07
C ALA A 76 11.73 0.50 8.21
N ALA A 77 12.66 -0.39 8.48
CA ALA A 77 13.90 -0.55 7.73
C ALA A 77 14.34 -2.03 7.80
N GLY A 78 15.09 -2.47 6.80
CA GLY A 78 15.62 -3.83 6.76
C GLY A 78 15.98 -4.27 5.34
N PRO A 79 16.31 -5.56 5.16
CA PRO A 79 16.57 -6.11 3.83
C PRO A 79 15.33 -6.04 2.95
N VAL A 80 15.50 -5.70 1.67
CA VAL A 80 14.41 -5.54 0.69
C VAL A 80 13.73 -6.87 0.39
N ALA A 81 14.47 -7.98 0.37
CA ALA A 81 13.93 -9.29 -0.05
C ALA A 81 12.72 -9.77 0.79
N PRO A 82 12.74 -9.72 2.14
CA PRO A 82 11.55 -9.95 2.97
C PRO A 82 10.35 -9.06 2.63
N LEU A 83 10.57 -7.76 2.42
CA LEU A 83 9.49 -6.83 2.07
C LEU A 83 8.85 -7.20 0.73
N LEU A 84 9.65 -7.57 -0.27
CA LEU A 84 9.14 -8.05 -1.55
C LEU A 84 8.36 -9.36 -1.43
N ALA A 85 8.74 -10.24 -0.50
CA ALA A 85 7.98 -11.45 -0.22
C ALA A 85 6.62 -11.13 0.40
N GLU A 86 6.56 -10.14 1.29
CA GLU A 86 5.32 -9.68 1.88
C GLU A 86 4.39 -9.05 0.83
N VAL A 87 4.91 -8.25 -0.10
CA VAL A 87 4.11 -7.69 -1.20
C VAL A 87 3.47 -8.80 -2.04
N ARG A 88 4.21 -9.88 -2.34
CA ARG A 88 3.64 -11.05 -3.07
C ARG A 88 2.53 -11.72 -2.26
N ALA A 89 2.77 -11.97 -0.98
CA ALA A 89 1.78 -12.58 -0.10
C ALA A 89 0.51 -11.70 0.03
N LEU A 90 0.67 -10.38 0.11
CA LEU A 90 -0.44 -9.43 0.10
C LEU A 90 -1.26 -9.53 -1.19
N ARG A 91 -0.62 -9.64 -2.36
CA ARG A 91 -1.34 -9.78 -3.64
C ARG A 91 -2.20 -11.04 -3.67
N ASP A 92 -1.67 -12.15 -3.17
CA ASP A 92 -2.41 -13.41 -3.08
C ASP A 92 -3.61 -13.28 -2.13
N ARG A 93 -3.41 -12.65 -0.97
CA ARG A 93 -4.50 -12.35 -0.02
C ARG A 93 -5.55 -11.44 -0.63
N LEU A 94 -5.12 -10.36 -1.30
CA LEU A 94 -6.02 -9.40 -1.92
C LEU A 94 -6.91 -10.06 -2.97
N ALA A 95 -6.36 -10.90 -3.84
CA ALA A 95 -7.13 -11.62 -4.85
C ALA A 95 -8.20 -12.52 -4.21
N ALA A 96 -7.87 -13.20 -3.11
CA ALA A 96 -8.84 -13.99 -2.35
C ALA A 96 -9.91 -13.11 -1.70
N ASP A 97 -9.52 -11.99 -1.08
CA ASP A 97 -10.39 -11.07 -0.34
C ASP A 97 -11.47 -10.42 -1.23
N VAL A 98 -11.19 -10.21 -2.52
CA VAL A 98 -12.12 -9.56 -3.46
C VAL A 98 -12.92 -10.54 -4.32
N THR A 99 -12.70 -11.85 -4.17
CA THR A 99 -13.43 -12.87 -4.93
C THR A 99 -14.88 -12.99 -4.44
N GLY A 100 -15.85 -12.83 -5.34
CA GLY A 100 -17.28 -12.93 -5.00
C GLY A 100 -17.81 -11.82 -4.10
N LEU A 101 -17.04 -10.74 -3.94
CA LEU A 101 -17.38 -9.55 -3.20
C LEU A 101 -18.69 -8.90 -3.68
N ASP A 102 -19.57 -8.59 -2.73
CA ASP A 102 -20.60 -7.57 -2.91
C ASP A 102 -20.03 -6.19 -2.56
N GLY A 103 -19.78 -5.36 -3.58
CA GLY A 103 -19.17 -4.04 -3.43
C GLY A 103 -20.08 -2.99 -2.79
N ASP A 104 -21.40 -3.18 -2.81
CA ASP A 104 -22.38 -2.23 -2.25
C ASP A 104 -22.66 -2.52 -0.77
N ALA A 105 -22.28 -3.70 -0.29
CA ALA A 105 -22.40 -4.06 1.12
C ALA A 105 -21.56 -3.13 2.04
N PRO A 106 -22.00 -2.95 3.30
CA PRO A 106 -21.21 -2.23 4.30
C PRO A 106 -19.93 -2.98 4.67
N LEU A 107 -18.99 -2.25 5.28
CA LEU A 107 -17.76 -2.81 5.83
C LEU A 107 -18.04 -3.76 6.99
N HIS A 108 -17.14 -4.72 7.22
CA HIS A 108 -17.17 -5.62 8.37
C HIS A 108 -16.77 -4.94 9.70
N GLY A 109 -16.15 -3.76 9.62
CA GLY A 109 -15.71 -2.98 10.77
C GLY A 109 -15.76 -1.49 10.51
N THR A 110 -15.48 -0.71 11.56
CA THR A 110 -15.47 0.75 11.49
C THR A 110 -14.09 1.23 11.02
N PRO A 111 -14.00 2.01 9.92
CA PRO A 111 -12.75 2.61 9.50
C PRO A 111 -12.29 3.69 10.49
N PRO A 112 -11.01 4.10 10.47
CA PRO A 112 -10.55 5.21 11.31
C PRO A 112 -11.32 6.50 11.00
N ALA A 113 -11.58 7.32 12.03
CA ALA A 113 -12.50 8.47 11.93
C ALA A 113 -12.16 9.46 10.78
N GLY A 114 -10.87 9.67 10.48
CA GLY A 114 -10.42 10.53 9.38
C GLY A 114 -10.83 10.03 7.99
N TYR A 115 -11.26 8.77 7.87
CA TYR A 115 -11.66 8.13 6.63
C TYR A 115 -13.15 7.74 6.62
N ALA A 116 -13.95 8.25 7.56
CA ALA A 116 -15.39 8.03 7.58
C ALA A 116 -16.08 8.65 6.35
N GLY A 117 -15.47 9.65 5.72
CA GLY A 117 -15.97 10.31 4.53
C GLY A 117 -17.22 11.17 4.79
N PRO A 118 -17.98 11.53 3.74
CA PRO A 118 -19.24 12.28 3.87
C PRO A 118 -20.31 11.46 4.63
N PRO A 119 -21.43 12.08 5.07
CA PRO A 119 -22.47 11.42 5.88
C PRO A 119 -23.28 10.38 5.07
N ARG A 120 -22.64 9.25 4.76
CA ARG A 120 -23.18 8.07 4.09
C ARG A 120 -22.40 6.85 4.57
N THR A 121 -22.98 5.66 4.44
CA THR A 121 -22.27 4.42 4.73
C THR A 121 -21.15 4.21 3.71
N LEU A 122 -19.93 3.99 4.19
CA LEU A 122 -18.82 3.56 3.35
C LEU A 122 -19.04 2.09 2.97
N THR A 123 -19.04 1.81 1.68
CA THR A 123 -19.20 0.45 1.16
C THR A 123 -17.85 -0.23 0.97
N ARG A 124 -17.86 -1.54 0.81
CA ARG A 124 -16.66 -2.31 0.50
C ARG A 124 -15.98 -1.85 -0.80
N GLY A 125 -16.76 -1.54 -1.83
CA GLY A 125 -16.24 -0.96 -3.07
C GLY A 125 -15.59 0.41 -2.84
N GLY A 126 -16.15 1.23 -1.95
CA GLY A 126 -15.54 2.51 -1.55
C GLY A 126 -14.21 2.32 -0.80
N ALA A 127 -14.12 1.32 0.08
CA ALA A 127 -12.87 0.97 0.75
C ALA A 127 -11.79 0.48 -0.24
N LEU A 128 -12.15 -0.36 -1.21
CA LEU A 128 -11.21 -0.80 -2.24
C LEU A 128 -10.74 0.35 -3.13
N LEU A 129 -11.63 1.29 -3.48
CA LEU A 129 -11.25 2.50 -4.20
C LEU A 129 -10.22 3.32 -3.41
N HIS A 130 -10.39 3.45 -2.09
CA HIS A 130 -9.42 4.12 -1.23
C HIS A 130 -8.07 3.40 -1.21
N VAL A 131 -8.04 2.06 -1.19
CA VAL A 131 -6.78 1.31 -1.34
C VAL A 131 -6.08 1.64 -2.66
N LEU A 132 -6.82 1.68 -3.77
CA LEU A 132 -6.25 2.06 -5.07
C LEU A 132 -5.70 3.50 -5.05
N GLU A 133 -6.44 4.44 -4.47
CA GLU A 133 -6.05 5.84 -4.30
C GLU A 133 -4.71 5.95 -3.54
N GLU A 134 -4.59 5.33 -2.37
CA GLU A 134 -3.38 5.35 -1.54
C GLU A 134 -2.17 4.76 -2.28
N LEU A 135 -2.35 3.58 -2.91
CA LEU A 135 -1.27 2.91 -3.62
C LEU A 135 -0.81 3.66 -4.86
N ALA A 136 -1.73 4.25 -5.62
CA ALA A 136 -1.38 5.07 -6.78
C ALA A 136 -0.65 6.36 -6.36
N GLN A 137 -1.12 7.02 -5.29
CA GLN A 137 -0.47 8.20 -4.73
C GLN A 137 0.95 7.90 -4.26
N HIS A 138 1.13 6.84 -3.47
CA HIS A 138 2.43 6.50 -2.92
C HIS A 138 3.38 5.88 -3.94
N HIS A 139 2.88 5.23 -4.99
CA HIS A 139 3.72 4.82 -6.11
C HIS A 139 4.36 6.05 -6.79
N GLY A 140 3.59 7.09 -7.11
CA GLY A 140 4.14 8.33 -7.65
C GLY A 140 5.10 9.03 -6.69
N GLN A 141 4.80 9.01 -5.38
CA GLN A 141 5.73 9.52 -4.36
C GLN A 141 7.06 8.74 -4.37
N MET A 142 7.03 7.41 -4.48
CA MET A 142 8.22 6.57 -4.52
C MET A 142 9.07 6.79 -5.77
N GLU A 143 8.47 7.13 -6.92
CA GLU A 143 9.22 7.52 -8.11
C GLU A 143 10.08 8.77 -7.85
N ILE A 144 9.52 9.77 -7.17
CA ILE A 144 10.25 10.99 -6.77
C ILE A 144 11.32 10.69 -5.72
N LEU A 145 11.03 9.84 -4.73
CA LEU A 145 12.02 9.44 -3.72
C LEU A 145 13.21 8.72 -4.36
N ARG A 146 12.95 7.80 -5.30
CA ARG A 146 14.00 7.13 -6.08
C ARG A 146 14.89 8.14 -6.80
N ASP A 147 14.29 9.06 -7.55
CA ASP A 147 15.03 10.01 -8.36
C ASP A 147 15.87 10.96 -7.49
N ALA A 148 15.35 11.38 -6.33
CA ALA A 148 16.08 12.18 -5.36
C ALA A 148 17.28 11.43 -4.75
N LEU A 149 17.13 10.14 -4.44
CA LEU A 149 18.22 9.31 -3.90
C LEU A 149 19.31 9.05 -4.93
N VAL A 150 18.93 8.65 -6.15
CA VAL A 150 19.89 8.32 -7.22
C VAL A 150 20.65 9.56 -7.69
N SER A 151 20.01 10.73 -7.76
CA SER A 151 20.70 11.99 -8.10
C SER A 151 21.64 12.49 -7.00
N GLY A 152 21.45 12.04 -5.75
CA GLY A 152 22.35 12.33 -4.62
C GLY A 152 23.63 11.51 -4.62
N VAL A 153 23.66 10.37 -5.33
CA VAL A 153 24.85 9.54 -5.53
C VAL A 153 25.74 10.21 -6.57
N ARG A 154 26.68 11.06 -6.14
CA ARG A 154 27.73 11.55 -7.05
C ARG A 154 28.64 10.39 -7.44
N PRO A 155 29.00 10.24 -8.73
CA PRO A 155 29.94 9.22 -9.19
C PRO A 155 31.35 9.41 -8.60
#